data_AF-A0A4Q1U645-F1
#
_entry.id   AF-A0A4Q1U645-F1
#
_cell.length_a   1.000
_cell.length_b   1.000
_cell.length_c   1.000
_cell.angle_alpha   90.00
_cell.angle_beta   90.00
_cell.angle_gamma   90.00
#
_symmetry.space_group_name_H-M   'P 1'
#
loop_
_entity.id
_entity.type
_entity.pdbx_description
1 polymer ?
#
loop_
_entity_poly.entity_id
_entity_poly.type
_entity_poly.pdbx_seq_one_letter_code
_entity_poly.pdbx_strand_id
1 'polypeptide(L)'
;DGVERGQILCKPGSVKPHKKFMAEAYILTKEEGGRHTPFFTNYRPQFYFRTTDVTGIVTLPEGTEMVMPGDNVTVSVELIVPIAMEEKLRFAIREGGRTVGAGIVASIVE
;
A
#
# COMPACT_ATOMS: atom_id res chain seq x y z
N ASP A 1 -7.20 -13.35 -24.50
CA ASP A 1 -6.78 -12.70 -23.24
C ASP A 1 -5.39 -13.17 -22.86
N GLY A 2 -4.46 -12.24 -22.62
CA GLY A 2 -3.05 -12.55 -22.32
C GLY A 2 -2.29 -11.40 -21.67
N VAL A 3 -2.95 -10.26 -21.45
CA VAL A 3 -2.44 -9.15 -20.65
C VAL A 3 -3.61 -8.51 -19.91
N GLU A 4 -3.38 -8.09 -18.67
CA GLU A 4 -4.38 -7.47 -17.81
C GLU A 4 -3.85 -6.16 -17.22
N ARG A 5 -4.78 -5.26 -16.88
CA ARG A 5 -4.43 -3.99 -16.23
C ARG A 5 -3.77 -4.27 -14.88
N GLY A 6 -2.65 -3.58 -14.62
CA GLY A 6 -1.82 -3.80 -13.44
C GLY A 6 -0.57 -4.62 -13.70
N GLN A 7 -0.53 -5.36 -14.82
CA GLN A 7 0.71 -6.00 -15.28
C GLN A 7 1.66 -4.96 -15.86
N ILE A 8 2.96 -5.30 -15.85
CA ILE A 8 4.02 -4.48 -16.43
C ILE A 8 4.78 -5.28 -17.48
N LEU A 9 5.31 -4.57 -18.48
CA LEU A 9 6.36 -5.09 -19.34
C LEU A 9 7.71 -4.68 -18.76
N CYS A 10 8.59 -5.66 -18.57
CA CYS A 10 9.92 -5.43 -18.03
C CYS A 10 10.94 -6.34 -18.72
N LYS A 11 12.24 -6.01 -18.58
CA LYS A 11 13.31 -6.88 -19.06
C LYS A 11 13.23 -8.22 -18.31
N PRO A 12 13.45 -9.37 -18.98
CA PRO A 12 13.45 -10.66 -18.30
C PRO A 12 14.35 -10.67 -17.06
N GLY A 13 13.77 -11.04 -15.92
CA GLY A 13 14.46 -11.13 -14.63
C GLY A 13 14.69 -9.80 -13.89
N SER A 14 14.25 -8.65 -14.44
CA SER A 14 14.52 -7.35 -13.79
C SER A 14 13.58 -7.00 -12.65
N VAL A 15 12.30 -7.37 -12.74
CA VAL A 15 11.30 -7.10 -11.68
C VAL A 15 10.56 -8.38 -11.36
N LYS A 16 10.36 -8.65 -10.07
CA LYS A 16 9.62 -9.81 -9.58
C LYS A 16 8.30 -9.37 -8.93
N PRO A 17 7.27 -10.23 -8.97
CA PRO A 17 6.02 -9.96 -8.29
C PRO A 17 6.12 -10.38 -6.82
N HIS A 18 5.62 -9.54 -5.92
CA HIS A 18 5.72 -9.68 -4.47
C HIS A 18 4.35 -9.47 -3.81
N LYS A 19 4.17 -10.04 -2.62
CA LYS A 19 2.95 -9.86 -1.80
C LYS A 19 3.21 -9.12 -0.51
N LYS A 20 4.39 -9.29 0.09
CA LYS A 20 4.68 -8.76 1.42
C LYS A 20 5.80 -7.74 1.34
N PHE A 21 5.55 -6.57 1.92
CA PHE A 21 6.52 -5.49 1.97
C PHE A 21 6.31 -4.64 3.22
N MET A 22 7.39 -3.99 3.64
CA MET A 22 7.35 -2.91 4.62
C MET A 22 7.19 -1.59 3.87
N ALA A 23 6.40 -0.68 4.41
CA ALA A 23 6.20 0.63 3.82
C ALA A 23 6.25 1.75 4.84
N GLU A 24 6.74 2.90 4.40
CA GLU A 24 6.52 4.17 5.07
C GLU A 24 5.32 4.85 4.41
N ALA A 25 4.34 5.24 5.22
CA ALA A 25 3.09 5.82 4.73
C ALA A 25 2.70 7.07 5.52
N TYR A 26 2.30 8.10 4.79
CA TYR A 26 1.61 9.27 5.31
C TYR A 26 0.10 9.08 5.13
N ILE A 27 -0.65 9.27 6.20
CA ILE A 27 -2.12 9.15 6.19
C ILE A 27 -2.70 10.55 6.06
N LEU A 28 -3.51 10.77 5.02
CA LEU A 28 -4.06 12.09 4.73
C LEU A 28 -5.00 12.54 5.85
N THR A 29 -4.93 13.81 6.21
CA THR A 29 -5.87 14.44 7.14
C THR A 29 -7.27 14.53 6.53
N LYS A 30 -8.25 14.89 7.35
CA LYS A 30 -9.61 15.17 6.88
C LYS A 30 -9.63 16.32 5.88
N GLU A 31 -8.85 17.36 6.12
CA GLU A 31 -8.76 18.56 5.29
C GLU A 31 -8.13 18.25 3.91
N GLU A 32 -7.26 17.26 3.86
CA GLU A 32 -6.68 16.71 2.63
C GLU A 32 -7.60 15.71 1.90
N GLY A 33 -8.82 15.50 2.41
CA GLY A 33 -9.80 14.56 1.84
C GLY A 33 -9.60 13.11 2.25
N GLY A 34 -8.77 12.86 3.26
CA GLY A 34 -8.48 11.56 3.83
C GLY A 34 -9.54 11.07 4.83
N ARG A 35 -9.08 10.36 5.86
CA ARG A 35 -9.98 9.75 6.86
C ARG A 35 -10.39 10.75 7.92
N HIS A 36 -11.56 10.51 8.50
CA HIS A 36 -12.04 11.23 9.70
C HIS A 36 -11.68 10.51 11.00
N THR A 37 -11.48 9.19 10.93
CA THR A 37 -11.27 8.31 12.08
C THR A 37 -9.99 7.51 11.91
N PRO A 38 -9.36 7.10 13.03
CA PRO A 38 -8.19 6.24 12.97
C PRO A 38 -8.47 4.89 12.30
N PHE A 39 -7.40 4.16 12.01
CA PHE A 39 -7.46 2.73 11.68
C PHE A 39 -6.52 1.92 12.57
N PHE A 40 -6.75 0.61 12.59
CA PHE A 40 -6.07 -0.36 13.45
C PHE A 40 -5.38 -1.43 12.60
N THR A 41 -4.62 -2.33 13.23
CA THR A 41 -4.18 -3.58 12.58
C THR A 41 -5.37 -4.35 11.99
N ASN A 42 -5.13 -5.09 10.91
CA ASN A 42 -6.15 -5.73 10.07
C ASN A 42 -7.01 -4.76 9.26
N TYR A 43 -6.58 -3.51 9.13
CA TYR A 43 -7.13 -2.58 8.15
C TYR A 43 -6.92 -3.09 6.72
N ARG A 44 -7.96 -3.06 5.88
CA ARG A 44 -7.99 -3.67 4.54
C ARG A 44 -8.30 -2.69 3.40
N PRO A 45 -7.44 -1.70 3.14
CA PRO A 45 -7.65 -0.76 2.03
C PRO A 45 -7.24 -1.37 0.67
N GLN A 46 -7.49 -0.60 -0.38
CA GLN A 46 -6.91 -0.83 -1.71
C GLN A 46 -5.59 -0.07 -1.83
N PHE A 47 -4.55 -0.74 -2.31
CA PHE A 47 -3.27 -0.15 -2.64
C PHE A 47 -3.21 0.07 -4.15
N TYR A 48 -3.09 1.33 -4.55
CA TYR A 48 -2.97 1.71 -5.94
C TYR A 48 -1.50 1.73 -6.36
N PHE A 49 -1.11 0.70 -7.10
CA PHE A 49 0.21 0.56 -7.70
C PHE A 49 0.14 0.85 -9.20
N ARG A 50 0.74 1.97 -9.61
CA ARG A 50 0.79 2.47 -11.00
C ARG A 50 -0.57 2.61 -11.66
N THR A 51 -1.18 1.50 -12.08
CA THR A 51 -2.42 1.43 -12.86
C THR A 51 -3.50 0.58 -12.21
N THR A 52 -3.23 -0.13 -11.12
CA THR A 52 -4.18 -1.10 -10.53
C THR A 52 -4.37 -0.90 -9.03
N ASP A 53 -5.57 -1.20 -8.56
CA ASP A 53 -5.92 -1.29 -7.15
C ASP A 53 -5.85 -2.75 -6.70
N VAL A 54 -5.11 -3.02 -5.62
CA VAL A 54 -5.04 -4.34 -5.01
C VAL A 54 -5.33 -4.23 -3.52
N THR A 55 -6.27 -5.03 -3.02
CA THR A 55 -6.53 -5.09 -1.59
C THR A 55 -5.31 -5.61 -0.84
N GLY A 56 -4.94 -4.94 0.23
CA GLY A 56 -3.89 -5.38 1.15
C GLY A 56 -4.37 -5.36 2.58
N ILE A 57 -3.70 -6.13 3.44
CA ILE A 57 -3.92 -6.17 4.88
C ILE A 57 -2.76 -5.43 5.54
N VAL A 58 -3.08 -4.46 6.39
CA VAL A 58 -2.10 -3.68 7.13
C VAL A 58 -1.90 -4.26 8.53
N THR A 59 -0.63 -4.45 8.90
CA THR A 59 -0.22 -4.76 10.27
C THR A 59 0.62 -3.61 10.81
N LEU A 60 0.18 -3.04 11.93
CA LEU A 60 0.88 -1.97 12.63
C LEU A 60 2.08 -2.54 13.41
N PRO A 61 3.12 -1.74 13.66
CA PRO A 61 4.26 -2.16 14.45
C PRO A 61 3.86 -2.43 15.91
N GLU A 62 4.63 -3.26 16.59
CA GLU A 62 4.39 -3.58 18.00
C GLU A 62 4.34 -2.30 18.85
N GLY A 63 3.35 -2.23 19.76
CA GLY A 63 3.10 -1.05 20.59
C GLY A 63 2.31 0.07 19.91
N THR A 64 2.04 -0.01 18.59
CA THR A 64 1.16 0.93 17.89
C THR A 64 -0.26 0.37 17.81
N GLU A 65 -1.15 0.89 18.63
CA GLU A 65 -2.55 0.44 18.67
C GLU A 65 -3.35 0.93 17.46
N MET A 66 -3.16 2.21 17.08
CA MET A 66 -3.92 2.86 16.01
C MET A 66 -3.08 3.93 15.31
N VAL A 67 -3.50 4.31 14.10
CA VAL A 67 -2.90 5.38 13.30
C VAL A 67 -3.94 6.46 13.04
N MET A 68 -3.58 7.71 13.33
CA MET A 68 -4.46 8.86 13.15
C MET A 68 -4.28 9.48 11.75
N PRO A 69 -5.33 10.13 11.19
CA PRO A 69 -5.16 11.01 10.04
C PRO A 69 -4.13 12.10 10.33
N GLY A 70 -3.16 12.28 9.43
CA GLY A 70 -2.01 13.18 9.58
C GLY A 70 -0.72 12.49 10.05
N ASP A 71 -0.77 11.22 10.46
CA ASP A 71 0.42 10.51 10.93
C ASP A 71 1.30 10.02 9.78
N ASN A 72 2.61 9.91 10.08
CA ASN A 72 3.54 9.10 9.32
C ASN A 72 3.80 7.80 10.08
N VAL A 73 3.63 6.66 9.42
CA VAL A 73 3.74 5.34 10.05
C VAL A 73 4.54 4.38 9.17
N THR A 74 5.32 3.51 9.81
CA THR A 74 5.90 2.34 9.16
C THR A 74 4.97 1.15 9.36
N VAL A 75 4.52 0.51 8.27
CA VAL A 75 3.56 -0.61 8.31
C VAL A 75 4.06 -1.81 7.52
N SER A 76 3.66 -3.01 7.96
CA SER A 76 3.76 -4.22 7.16
C SER A 76 2.48 -4.38 6.34
N VAL A 77 2.61 -4.72 5.06
CA VAL A 77 1.48 -4.90 4.14
C VAL A 77 1.56 -6.26 3.48
N GLU A 78 0.44 -6.98 3.48
CA GLU A 78 0.25 -8.22 2.72
C GLU A 78 -0.86 -8.05 1.66
N LEU A 79 -0.50 -8.12 0.38
CA LEU A 79 -1.42 -8.03 -0.75
C LEU A 79 -2.10 -9.37 -1.04
N ILE A 80 -3.39 -9.32 -1.41
CA ILE A 80 -4.14 -10.55 -1.75
C ILE A 80 -3.65 -11.20 -3.06
N VAL A 81 -3.12 -10.40 -3.98
CA VAL A 81 -2.53 -10.83 -5.25
C VAL A 81 -1.13 -10.21 -5.40
N PRO A 82 -0.19 -10.92 -6.04
CA PRO A 82 1.17 -10.43 -6.13
C PRO A 82 1.28 -9.27 -7.13
N ILE A 83 2.09 -8.27 -6.81
CA ILE A 83 2.31 -7.07 -7.63
C ILE A 83 3.80 -6.93 -7.94
N ALA A 84 4.10 -6.58 -9.19
CA ALA A 84 5.46 -6.25 -9.61
C ALA A 84 5.91 -4.93 -8.95
N MET A 85 6.74 -5.06 -7.92
CA MET A 85 7.22 -3.94 -7.10
C MET A 85 8.72 -4.01 -6.86
N GLU A 86 9.29 -2.86 -6.55
CA GLU A 86 10.69 -2.67 -6.17
C GLU A 86 10.71 -1.73 -4.97
N GLU A 87 11.80 -1.73 -4.21
CA GLU A 87 12.01 -0.72 -3.18
C GLU A 87 11.93 0.68 -3.77
N LYS A 88 11.45 1.62 -2.96
CA LYS A 88 11.21 3.03 -3.32
C LYS A 88 10.04 3.24 -4.30
N LEU A 89 9.33 2.18 -4.71
CA LEU A 89 8.10 2.33 -5.47
C LEU A 89 7.04 3.06 -4.64
N ARG A 90 6.50 4.14 -5.18
CA ARG A 90 5.41 4.91 -4.57
C ARG A 90 4.06 4.28 -4.87
N PHE A 91 3.14 4.38 -3.93
CA PHE A 91 1.76 3.93 -4.07
C PHE A 91 0.80 4.88 -3.32
N ALA A 92 -0.49 4.78 -3.65
CA ALA A 92 -1.55 5.44 -2.88
C ALA A 92 -2.36 4.39 -2.12
N ILE A 93 -2.86 4.74 -0.94
CA ILE A 93 -3.79 3.94 -0.16
C ILE A 93 -5.18 4.52 -0.41
N ARG A 94 -6.14 3.68 -0.78
CA ARG A 94 -7.48 4.09 -1.22
C ARG A 94 -8.58 3.31 -0.51
N GLU A 95 -9.68 3.99 -0.27
CA GLU A 95 -10.94 3.43 0.25
C GLU A 95 -12.10 3.95 -0.58
N GLY A 96 -12.96 3.06 -1.10
CA GLY A 96 -14.11 3.46 -1.91
C GLY A 96 -13.74 4.36 -3.09
N GLY A 97 -12.54 4.17 -3.67
CA GLY A 97 -12.01 4.99 -4.76
C GLY A 97 -11.40 6.33 -4.37
N ARG A 98 -11.40 6.71 -3.09
CA ARG A 98 -10.77 7.94 -2.57
C ARG A 98 -9.39 7.65 -2.01
N THR A 99 -8.43 8.54 -2.25
CA THR A 99 -7.10 8.44 -1.64
C THR A 99 -7.17 8.86 -0.17
N VAL A 100 -6.67 8.00 0.70
CA VAL A 100 -6.63 8.22 2.16
C VAL A 100 -5.21 8.21 2.72
N GLY A 101 -4.23 7.86 1.89
CA GLY A 101 -2.82 7.92 2.26
C GLY A 101 -1.91 7.78 1.05
N ALA A 102 -0.64 8.11 1.26
CA ALA A 102 0.42 7.96 0.28
C ALA A 102 1.59 7.22 0.92
N GLY A 103 2.20 6.29 0.20
CA GLY A 103 3.27 5.49 0.75
C GLY A 103 4.38 5.18 -0.24
N ILE A 104 5.46 4.65 0.31
CA ILE A 104 6.64 4.18 -0.42
C ILE A 104 7.02 2.80 0.11
N VAL A 105 7.34 1.88 -0.80
CA VAL A 105 7.88 0.56 -0.44
C VAL A 105 9.26 0.77 0.16
N ALA A 106 9.42 0.47 1.45
CA ALA A 106 10.68 0.61 2.19
C ALA A 106 11.58 -0.61 1.97
N SER A 107 11.01 -1.82 2.10
CA SER A 107 11.72 -3.07 1.86
C SER A 107 10.75 -4.18 1.43
N ILE A 108 11.23 -5.10 0.59
CA ILE A 108 10.45 -6.27 0.15
C ILE A 108 10.72 -7.45 1.09
N VAL A 109 9.66 -8.13 1.53
CA VAL A 109 9.75 -9.27 2.45
C VAL A 109 9.52 -10.59 1.72
N GLU A 110 8.52 -10.64 0.82
CA GLU A 110 8.15 -11.84 0.05
C GLU A 110 7.59 -11.47 -1.33
#